data_AF-A0A1V4BWX4-F1
#
_entry.id   AF-A0A1V4BWX4-F1
#
_cell.length_a   1.000
_cell.length_b   1.000
_cell.length_c   1.000
_cell.angle_alpha   90.00
_cell.angle_beta   90.00
_cell.angle_gamma   90.00
#
_symmetry.space_group_name_H-M   'P 1'
#
loop_
_entity.id
_entity.type
_entity.pdbx_description
1 polymer ?
#
loop_
_entity_poly.entity_id
_entity_poly.type
_entity_poly.pdbx_seq_one_letter_code
_entity_poly.pdbx_strand_id
1 'polypeptide(L)'
;MNTNPNRQPKSRRGRESPPRRASASVPNELLWALIGLLLTIFSTFVPVSLASWSATGLSSQKLGITYQIGAVLLTGCLGGKNAGLLAQVAYIFLGLTWLPVFAQGGGMGYLKEASFGYILGFMPGAWLCGWLAFRWRAKIETLALSAFAGLLVIHLCGLLYMLGLSIFQPQASQITFPDSLPTLFMNYSVWPFLGQLVVICVVVIIAFFFRKLLFY
;
A
#
# COMPACT_ATOMS: atom_id res chain seq x y z
N MET A 1 -13.97 37.49 62.73
CA MET A 1 -13.88 36.13 62.13
C MET A 1 -15.08 35.98 61.21
N ASN A 2 -14.93 36.18 59.90
CA ASN A 2 -16.04 36.22 58.94
C ASN A 2 -16.09 34.88 58.17
N THR A 3 -16.98 33.97 58.54
CA THR A 3 -17.17 32.67 57.86
C THR A 3 -18.25 32.81 56.80
N ASN A 4 -17.85 33.15 55.57
CA ASN A 4 -18.72 33.13 54.40
C ASN A 4 -19.06 31.66 54.02
N PRO A 5 -20.34 31.24 54.08
CA PRO A 5 -20.73 29.85 53.85
C PRO A 5 -20.91 29.48 52.37
N ASN A 6 -20.62 30.38 51.41
CA ASN A 6 -21.04 30.22 50.02
C ASN A 6 -19.91 29.84 49.03
N ARG A 7 -19.03 28.89 49.41
CA ARG A 7 -17.98 28.37 48.52
C ARG A 7 -18.41 27.03 47.90
N GLN A 8 -19.06 27.09 46.75
CA GLN A 8 -19.33 25.89 45.94
C GLN A 8 -18.00 25.31 45.39
N PRO A 9 -17.81 23.97 45.41
CA PRO A 9 -16.63 23.36 44.83
C PRO A 9 -16.68 23.47 43.30
N LYS A 10 -15.60 24.00 42.69
CA LYS A 10 -15.40 24.05 41.24
C LYS A 10 -15.71 22.67 40.64
N SER A 11 -16.74 22.61 39.81
CA SER A 11 -17.11 21.41 39.06
C SER A 11 -15.90 20.92 38.25
N ARG A 12 -15.56 19.65 38.44
CA ARG A 12 -14.62 18.94 37.58
C ARG A 12 -15.18 19.02 36.15
N ARG A 13 -14.53 19.80 35.28
CA ARG A 13 -14.73 19.69 33.82
C ARG A 13 -14.58 18.22 33.46
N GLY A 14 -15.69 17.59 33.07
CA GLY A 14 -15.66 16.28 32.45
C GLY A 14 -14.68 16.35 31.29
N ARG A 15 -13.64 15.52 31.33
CA ARG A 15 -12.85 15.25 30.13
C ARG A 15 -13.82 14.57 29.18
N GLU A 16 -14.36 15.31 28.22
CA GLU A 16 -15.00 14.71 27.06
C GLU A 16 -13.97 13.73 26.49
N SER A 17 -14.31 12.44 26.56
CA SER A 17 -13.50 11.41 25.95
C SER A 17 -13.50 11.70 24.45
N PRO A 18 -12.33 11.67 23.78
CA PRO A 18 -12.30 11.90 22.34
C PRO A 18 -13.29 10.92 21.67
N PRO A 19 -14.05 11.36 20.66
CA PRO A 19 -15.06 10.52 20.03
C PRO A 19 -14.41 9.20 19.62
N ARG A 20 -14.97 8.08 20.09
CA ARG A 20 -14.53 6.74 19.69
C ARG A 20 -14.59 6.71 18.16
N ARG A 21 -13.44 6.56 17.51
CA ARG A 21 -13.41 6.28 16.07
C ARG A 21 -14.28 5.05 15.87
N ALA A 22 -15.39 5.21 15.16
CA ALA A 22 -16.27 4.10 14.82
C ALA A 22 -15.40 3.05 14.13
N SER A 23 -15.13 1.93 14.81
CA SER A 23 -14.60 0.75 14.15
C SER A 23 -15.66 0.35 13.15
N ALA A 24 -15.29 0.23 11.88
CA ALA A 24 -16.19 -0.35 10.90
C ALA A 24 -16.65 -1.72 11.42
N SER A 25 -17.89 -2.11 11.14
CA SER A 25 -18.35 -3.45 11.47
C SER A 25 -17.41 -4.46 10.78
N VAL A 26 -17.03 -5.52 11.49
CA VAL A 26 -16.13 -6.57 10.99
C VAL A 26 -16.51 -7.06 9.58
N PRO A 27 -17.80 -7.24 9.23
CA PRO A 27 -18.20 -7.60 7.86
C PRO A 27 -17.77 -6.57 6.80
N ASN A 28 -17.81 -5.28 7.11
CA ASN A 28 -17.42 -4.23 6.18
C ASN A 28 -15.90 -4.24 5.96
N GLU A 29 -15.12 -4.47 7.02
CA GLU A 29 -13.66 -4.61 6.89
C GLU A 29 -13.29 -5.81 6.02
N LEU A 30 -14.00 -6.94 6.18
CA LEU A 30 -13.81 -8.13 5.35
C LEU A 30 -14.22 -7.90 3.89
N LEU A 31 -15.33 -7.20 3.64
CA LEU A 31 -15.75 -6.86 2.28
C LEU A 31 -14.68 -6.00 1.58
N TRP A 32 -14.18 -4.96 2.25
CA TRP A 32 -13.09 -4.14 1.71
C TRP A 32 -11.80 -4.92 1.52
N ALA A 33 -11.48 -5.85 2.43
CA ALA A 33 -10.32 -6.72 2.28
C ALA A 33 -10.46 -7.65 1.07
N LEU A 34 -11.64 -8.22 0.82
CA LEU A 34 -11.91 -9.07 -0.33
C LEU A 34 -11.82 -8.28 -1.64
N ILE A 35 -12.43 -7.09 -1.70
CA ILE A 35 -12.32 -6.19 -2.85
C ILE A 35 -10.85 -5.84 -3.11
N GLY A 36 -10.11 -5.51 -2.05
CA GLY A 36 -8.68 -5.20 -2.15
C GLY A 36 -7.83 -6.37 -2.63
N LEU A 37 -8.11 -7.59 -2.13
CA LEU A 37 -7.45 -8.81 -2.57
C LEU A 37 -7.66 -9.05 -4.06
N LEU A 38 -8.91 -9.01 -4.52
CA LEU A 38 -9.26 -9.19 -5.93
C LEU A 38 -8.59 -8.11 -6.79
N LEU A 39 -8.64 -6.86 -6.34
CA LEU A 39 -8.00 -5.75 -7.04
C LEU A 39 -6.49 -5.96 -7.15
N THR A 40 -5.80 -6.40 -6.09
CA THR A 40 -4.36 -6.71 -6.14
C THR A 40 -4.07 -7.83 -7.13
N ILE A 41 -4.85 -8.93 -7.11
CA ILE A 41 -4.66 -10.08 -8.01
C ILE A 41 -4.82 -9.63 -9.47
N PHE A 42 -5.95 -9.01 -9.82
CA PHE A 42 -6.18 -8.55 -11.19
C PHE A 42 -5.13 -7.53 -11.64
N SER A 43 -4.77 -6.58 -10.78
CA SER A 43 -3.79 -5.54 -11.11
C SER A 43 -2.37 -6.07 -11.26
N THR A 44 -2.07 -7.28 -10.77
CA THR A 44 -0.77 -7.94 -10.97
C THR A 44 -0.52 -8.25 -12.44
N PHE A 45 -1.58 -8.51 -13.21
CA PHE A 45 -1.48 -8.88 -14.62
C PHE A 45 -1.72 -7.70 -15.58
N VAL A 46 -2.02 -6.50 -15.05
CA VAL A 46 -2.25 -5.31 -15.87
C VAL A 46 -0.98 -4.44 -15.86
N PRO A 47 -0.21 -4.40 -16.97
CA PRO A 47 0.95 -3.53 -17.08
C PRO A 47 0.50 -2.06 -17.18
N VAL A 48 1.28 -1.16 -16.59
CA VAL A 48 1.12 0.27 -16.80
C VAL A 48 1.69 0.61 -18.18
N SER A 49 0.86 1.18 -19.03
CA SER A 49 1.24 1.63 -20.36
C SER A 49 0.84 3.07 -20.58
N LEU A 50 1.74 3.87 -21.17
CA LEU A 50 1.41 5.17 -21.70
C LEU A 50 0.92 4.99 -23.13
N ALA A 51 -0.32 5.39 -23.38
CA ALA A 51 -0.84 5.51 -24.72
C ALA A 51 -0.36 6.85 -25.30
N SER A 52 0.34 6.79 -26.43
CA SER A 52 0.71 7.95 -27.21
C SER A 52 0.02 7.88 -28.55
N TRP A 53 -0.53 9.01 -28.98
CA TRP A 53 -1.13 9.14 -30.29
C TRP A 53 -0.04 9.51 -31.30
N SER A 54 0.27 8.62 -32.23
CA SER A 54 1.19 8.90 -33.33
C SER A 54 0.43 9.01 -34.65
N ALA A 55 1.11 9.51 -35.69
CA ALA A 55 0.58 9.56 -37.05
C ALA A 55 0.20 8.18 -37.63
N THR A 56 0.69 7.08 -37.03
CA THR A 56 0.40 5.70 -37.42
C THR A 56 -0.67 5.02 -36.55
N GLY A 57 -1.27 5.74 -35.59
CA GLY A 57 -2.34 5.25 -34.71
C GLY A 57 -2.00 5.31 -33.23
N LEU A 58 -2.78 4.59 -32.42
CA LEU A 58 -2.56 4.51 -30.97
C LEU A 58 -1.40 3.54 -30.67
N SER A 59 -0.29 4.05 -30.14
CA SER A 59 0.85 3.24 -29.72
C SER A 59 0.95 3.22 -28.20
N SER A 60 1.00 2.03 -27.59
CA SER A 60 1.09 1.86 -26.14
C SER A 60 2.52 1.45 -25.74
N GLN A 61 3.21 2.28 -24.97
CA GLN A 61 4.53 1.96 -24.43
C GLN A 61 4.39 1.47 -22.99
N LYS A 62 4.88 0.25 -22.71
CA LYS A 62 4.87 -0.34 -21.37
C LYS A 62 6.00 0.24 -20.53
N LEU A 63 5.69 0.64 -19.29
CA LEU A 63 6.67 1.25 -18.37
C LEU A 63 7.49 0.23 -17.56
N GLY A 64 7.27 -1.07 -17.75
CA GLY A 64 7.94 -2.12 -16.98
C GLY A 64 7.43 -2.28 -15.54
N ILE A 65 6.28 -1.68 -15.22
CA ILE A 65 5.59 -1.82 -13.93
C ILE A 65 4.12 -2.23 -14.15
N THR A 66 3.46 -2.70 -13.10
CA THR A 66 2.03 -3.08 -13.11
C THR A 66 1.23 -2.18 -12.16
N TYR A 67 -0.11 -2.22 -12.27
CA TYR A 67 -1.00 -1.47 -11.38
C TYR A 67 -1.09 -2.07 -9.97
N GLN A 68 -0.40 -3.18 -9.69
CA GLN A 68 -0.45 -3.93 -8.45
C GLN A 68 -0.26 -3.06 -7.20
N ILE A 69 0.81 -2.25 -7.14
CA ILE A 69 1.05 -1.35 -6.00
C ILE A 69 -0.05 -0.29 -5.89
N GLY A 70 -0.58 0.17 -7.02
CA GLY A 70 -1.72 1.08 -7.04
C GLY A 70 -2.95 0.48 -6.37
N ALA A 71 -3.26 -0.79 -6.64
CA ALA A 71 -4.35 -1.52 -6.00
C ALA A 71 -4.16 -1.64 -4.48
N VAL A 72 -2.94 -1.93 -4.04
CA VAL A 72 -2.58 -2.03 -2.61
C VAL A 72 -2.83 -0.70 -1.89
N LEU A 73 -2.32 0.40 -2.45
CA LEU A 73 -2.47 1.74 -1.87
C LEU A 73 -3.92 2.22 -1.94
N LEU A 74 -4.64 1.95 -3.03
CA LEU A 74 -6.05 2.28 -3.18
C LEU A 74 -6.91 1.55 -2.13
N THR A 75 -6.62 0.27 -1.89
CA THR A 75 -7.28 -0.52 -0.83
C THR A 75 -7.05 0.11 0.54
N GLY A 76 -5.83 0.54 0.86
CA GLY A 76 -5.54 1.27 2.10
C GLY A 76 -6.33 2.58 2.18
N CYS A 77 -6.31 3.38 1.12
CA CYS A 77 -7.02 4.66 1.04
C CYS A 77 -8.55 4.51 1.18
N LEU A 78 -9.16 3.43 0.69
CA LEU A 78 -10.62 3.25 0.70
C LEU A 78 -11.14 2.37 1.84
N GLY A 79 -10.46 1.27 2.14
CA GLY A 79 -10.85 0.30 3.17
C GLY A 79 -10.20 0.52 4.53
N GLY A 80 -9.16 1.37 4.61
CA GLY A 80 -8.45 1.68 5.84
C GLY A 80 -7.40 0.66 6.23
N LYS A 81 -6.79 0.86 7.40
CA LYS A 81 -5.59 0.11 7.83
C LYS A 81 -5.82 -1.40 7.96
N ASN A 82 -6.98 -1.81 8.47
CA ASN A 82 -7.29 -3.22 8.74
C ASN A 82 -7.59 -3.95 7.43
N ALA A 83 -8.49 -3.41 6.61
CA ALA A 83 -8.84 -4.01 5.33
C ALA A 83 -7.64 -4.07 4.38
N GLY A 84 -6.83 -2.99 4.32
CA GLY A 84 -5.58 -2.97 3.58
C GLY A 84 -4.63 -4.09 4.02
N LEU A 85 -4.36 -4.20 5.32
CA LEU A 85 -3.50 -5.26 5.86
C LEU A 85 -4.04 -6.66 5.56
N LEU A 86 -5.33 -6.91 5.84
CA LEU A 86 -5.97 -8.21 5.64
C LEU A 86 -5.94 -8.65 4.17
N ALA A 87 -6.19 -7.73 3.23
CA ALA A 87 -6.10 -8.00 1.80
C ALA A 87 -4.70 -8.48 1.40
N GLN A 88 -3.65 -7.82 1.90
CA GLN A 88 -2.27 -8.17 1.53
C GLN A 88 -1.78 -9.44 2.22
N VAL A 89 -2.21 -9.68 3.46
CA VAL A 89 -1.98 -10.97 4.13
C VAL A 89 -2.60 -12.10 3.33
N ALA A 90 -3.88 -11.98 2.95
CA ALA A 90 -4.56 -12.98 2.14
C ALA A 90 -3.88 -13.19 0.78
N TYR A 91 -3.43 -12.10 0.13
CA TYR A 91 -2.72 -12.16 -1.14
C TYR A 91 -1.41 -12.96 -1.05
N ILE A 92 -0.61 -12.71 -0.01
CA ILE A 92 0.64 -13.44 0.22
C ILE A 92 0.37 -14.92 0.49
N PHE A 93 -0.57 -15.23 1.40
CA PHE A 93 -0.91 -16.61 1.73
C PHE A 93 -1.39 -17.38 0.50
N LEU A 94 -2.27 -16.77 -0.30
CA LEU A 94 -2.82 -17.39 -1.50
C LEU A 94 -1.75 -17.61 -2.58
N GLY A 95 -0.84 -16.64 -2.76
CA GLY A 95 0.28 -16.75 -3.70
C GLY A 95 1.36 -17.75 -3.30
N LEU A 96 1.57 -17.99 -2.00
CA LEU A 96 2.55 -18.97 -1.52
C LEU A 96 2.01 -20.40 -1.46
N THR A 97 0.70 -20.59 -1.27
CA THR A 97 0.13 -21.92 -0.98
C THR A 97 -0.69 -22.53 -2.10
N TRP A 98 -1.44 -21.73 -2.87
CA TRP A 98 -2.55 -22.25 -3.66
C TRP A 98 -2.54 -21.84 -5.13
N LEU A 99 -2.31 -20.56 -5.45
CA LEU A 99 -2.52 -20.03 -6.80
C LEU A 99 -1.30 -19.23 -7.29
N PRO A 100 -0.94 -19.31 -8.59
CA PRO A 100 0.14 -18.52 -9.18
C PRO A 100 -0.32 -17.09 -9.45
N VAL A 101 -0.64 -16.34 -8.39
CA VAL A 101 -1.13 -14.95 -8.48
C VAL A 101 -0.01 -13.92 -8.51
N PHE A 102 1.24 -14.31 -8.26
CA PHE A 102 2.38 -13.41 -8.38
C PHE A 102 2.81 -13.28 -9.85
N ALA A 103 3.50 -12.20 -10.18
CA ALA A 103 3.86 -11.88 -11.57
C ALA A 103 4.71 -12.97 -12.25
N GLN A 104 5.53 -13.68 -11.47
CA GLN A 104 6.38 -14.79 -11.94
C GLN A 104 5.86 -16.17 -11.51
N GLY A 105 4.56 -16.30 -11.22
CA GLY A 105 3.92 -17.55 -10.80
C GLY A 105 3.49 -17.54 -9.34
N GLY A 106 3.94 -18.52 -8.55
CA GLY A 106 3.58 -18.65 -7.15
C GLY A 106 4.32 -19.80 -6.46
N GLY A 107 3.97 -20.06 -5.20
CA GLY A 107 4.55 -21.13 -4.40
C GLY A 107 5.75 -20.71 -3.55
N MET A 108 6.23 -21.64 -2.73
CA MET A 108 7.35 -21.41 -1.79
C MET A 108 8.68 -21.08 -2.47
N GLY A 109 8.85 -21.44 -3.74
CA GLY A 109 10.03 -21.05 -4.53
C GLY A 109 10.15 -19.53 -4.70
N TYR A 110 9.03 -18.82 -4.66
CA TYR A 110 8.98 -17.36 -4.79
C TYR A 110 9.68 -16.63 -3.63
N LEU A 111 9.92 -17.30 -2.49
CA LEU A 111 10.73 -16.77 -1.39
C LEU A 111 12.20 -16.53 -1.76
N LYS A 112 12.66 -17.00 -2.91
CA LYS A 112 14.03 -16.73 -3.39
C LYS A 112 14.09 -15.53 -4.33
N GLU A 113 12.93 -15.02 -4.75
CA GLU A 113 12.83 -13.90 -5.67
C GLU A 113 13.06 -12.57 -4.95
N ALA A 114 13.94 -11.72 -5.50
CA ALA A 114 14.19 -10.38 -4.96
C ALA A 114 12.91 -9.52 -4.92
N SER A 115 12.01 -9.72 -5.89
CA SER A 115 10.72 -9.03 -5.98
C SER A 115 9.76 -9.37 -4.83
N PHE A 116 9.93 -10.52 -4.18
CA PHE A 116 9.05 -10.95 -3.08
C PHE A 116 9.11 -10.00 -1.88
N GLY A 117 10.25 -9.36 -1.64
CA GLY A 117 10.40 -8.37 -0.58
C GLY A 117 9.42 -7.20 -0.71
N TYR A 118 9.10 -6.79 -1.93
CA TYR A 118 8.12 -5.74 -2.20
C TYR A 118 6.71 -6.22 -1.89
N ILE A 119 6.40 -7.49 -2.20
CA ILE A 119 5.12 -8.13 -1.85
C ILE A 119 4.97 -8.19 -0.32
N LEU A 120 6.01 -8.58 0.42
CA LEU A 120 6.02 -8.51 1.88
C LEU A 120 5.79 -7.08 2.38
N GLY A 121 6.39 -6.09 1.71
CA GLY A 121 6.21 -4.67 1.97
C GLY A 121 4.77 -4.19 1.80
N PHE A 122 3.93 -4.88 1.03
CA PHE A 122 2.52 -4.50 0.84
C PHE A 122 1.75 -4.52 2.17
N MET A 123 2.07 -5.42 3.09
CA MET A 123 1.42 -5.48 4.41
C MET A 123 1.62 -4.18 5.22
N PRO A 124 2.85 -3.81 5.63
CA PRO A 124 3.07 -2.59 6.39
C PRO A 124 2.78 -1.32 5.56
N GLY A 125 2.99 -1.36 4.24
CA GLY A 125 2.69 -0.25 3.35
C GLY A 125 1.20 0.08 3.27
N ALA A 126 0.36 -0.92 3.03
CA ALA A 126 -1.10 -0.76 3.00
C ALA A 126 -1.66 -0.35 4.36
N TRP A 127 -1.13 -0.93 5.43
CA TRP A 127 -1.54 -0.59 6.79
C TRP A 127 -1.24 0.88 7.12
N LEU A 128 0.00 1.33 6.86
CA LEU A 128 0.40 2.72 7.11
C LEU A 128 -0.39 3.69 6.23
N CYS A 129 -0.54 3.37 4.94
CA CYS A 129 -1.32 4.15 4.00
C CYS A 129 -2.75 4.33 4.49
N GLY A 130 -3.44 3.24 4.83
CA GLY A 130 -4.81 3.30 5.32
C GLY A 130 -4.95 3.98 6.68
N TRP A 131 -3.96 3.84 7.56
CA TRP A 131 -3.98 4.55 8.85
C TRP A 131 -3.87 6.05 8.67
N LEU A 132 -2.95 6.53 7.82
CA LEU A 132 -2.80 7.95 7.50
C LEU A 132 -4.02 8.49 6.75
N ALA A 133 -4.54 7.73 5.78
CA ALA A 133 -5.66 8.16 4.95
C ALA A 133 -6.93 8.40 5.79
N PHE A 134 -7.16 7.61 6.84
CA PHE A 134 -8.29 7.76 7.75
C PHE A 134 -7.99 8.61 9.00
N ARG A 135 -6.77 9.14 9.13
CA ARG A 135 -6.40 10.03 10.25
C ARG A 135 -6.94 11.44 10.08
N TRP A 136 -7.07 11.90 8.85
CA TRP A 136 -7.53 13.25 8.50
C TRP A 136 -8.73 13.21 7.55
N ARG A 137 -9.37 14.37 7.34
CA ARG A 137 -10.40 14.51 6.31
C ARG A 137 -9.81 14.17 4.93
N ALA A 138 -10.62 13.54 4.09
CA ALA A 138 -10.26 13.17 2.74
C ALA A 138 -10.00 14.43 1.90
N LYS A 139 -8.72 14.71 1.64
CA LYS A 139 -8.26 15.73 0.70
C LYS A 139 -7.22 15.09 -0.21
N ILE A 140 -7.00 15.69 -1.37
CA ILE A 140 -6.02 15.17 -2.35
C ILE A 140 -4.64 15.11 -1.70
N GLU A 141 -4.25 16.12 -0.93
CA GLU A 141 -2.93 16.20 -0.29
C GLU A 141 -2.77 15.12 0.80
N THR A 142 -3.80 14.91 1.63
CA THR A 142 -3.73 13.90 2.71
C THR A 142 -3.70 12.49 2.15
N LEU A 143 -4.45 12.22 1.08
CA LEU A 143 -4.42 10.94 0.38
C LEU A 143 -3.10 10.73 -0.36
N ALA A 144 -2.55 11.75 -1.01
CA ALA A 144 -1.25 11.69 -1.68
C ALA A 144 -0.12 11.40 -0.69
N LEU A 145 -0.07 12.10 0.45
CA LEU A 145 0.89 11.83 1.51
C LEU A 145 0.74 10.42 2.08
N SER A 146 -0.49 9.93 2.23
CA SER A 146 -0.76 8.58 2.72
C SER A 146 -0.28 7.51 1.75
N ALA A 147 -0.59 7.66 0.46
CA ALA A 147 -0.15 6.75 -0.60
C ALA A 147 1.37 6.76 -0.77
N PHE A 148 1.98 7.95 -0.75
CA PHE A 148 3.43 8.10 -0.84
C PHE A 148 4.16 7.48 0.35
N ALA A 149 3.68 7.71 1.58
CA ALA A 149 4.24 7.06 2.76
C ALA A 149 4.13 5.54 2.71
N GLY A 150 2.99 5.01 2.22
CA GLY A 150 2.82 3.58 1.98
C GLY A 150 3.82 3.04 0.95
N LEU A 151 4.01 3.75 -0.17
CA LEU A 151 4.99 3.39 -1.19
C LEU A 151 6.42 3.34 -0.65
N LEU A 152 6.83 4.33 0.14
CA LEU A 152 8.16 4.35 0.76
C LEU A 152 8.39 3.14 1.65
N VAL A 153 7.40 2.74 2.44
CA VAL A 153 7.48 1.53 3.28
C VAL A 153 7.59 0.27 2.44
N ILE A 154 6.82 0.17 1.34
CA ILE A 154 6.91 -0.97 0.41
C ILE A 154 8.32 -1.08 -0.16
N HIS A 155 8.89 0.02 -0.64
CA HIS A 155 10.25 0.04 -1.16
C HIS A 155 11.30 -0.27 -0.10
N LEU A 156 11.16 0.27 1.11
CA LEU A 156 12.07 -0.01 2.21
C LEU A 156 12.08 -1.50 2.54
N CYS A 157 10.91 -2.12 2.67
CA CYS A 157 10.80 -3.56 2.91
C CYS A 157 11.40 -4.38 1.75
N GLY A 158 11.13 -4.01 0.51
CA GLY A 158 11.69 -4.66 -0.67
C GLY A 158 13.21 -4.62 -0.72
N LEU A 159 13.79 -3.44 -0.47
CA LEU A 159 15.23 -3.23 -0.44
C LEU A 159 15.91 -3.99 0.71
N LEU A 160 15.33 -3.96 1.91
CA LEU A 160 15.85 -4.68 3.07
C LEU A 160 15.84 -6.20 2.82
N TYR A 161 14.76 -6.71 2.22
CA TYR A 161 14.66 -8.12 1.90
C TYR A 161 15.67 -8.53 0.83
N MET A 162 15.83 -7.74 -0.24
CA MET A 162 16.81 -7.97 -1.29
C MET A 162 18.25 -7.95 -0.73
N LEU A 163 18.55 -7.03 0.19
CA LEU A 163 19.84 -6.98 0.88
C LEU A 163 20.05 -8.21 1.78
N GLY A 164 19.01 -8.69 2.45
CA GLY A 164 19.08 -9.94 3.22
C GLY A 164 19.34 -11.14 2.32
N LEU A 165 18.60 -11.27 1.22
CA LEU A 165 18.77 -12.35 0.25
C LEU A 165 20.18 -12.39 -0.34
N SER A 166 20.75 -11.24 -0.67
CA SER A 166 22.10 -11.17 -1.21
C SER A 166 23.14 -11.64 -0.18
N ILE A 167 22.99 -11.30 1.10
CA ILE A 167 23.89 -11.75 2.17
C ILE A 167 23.76 -13.25 2.47
N PHE A 168 22.52 -13.76 2.60
CA PHE A 168 22.27 -15.13 3.09
C PHE A 168 22.20 -16.20 1.99
N GLN A 169 21.89 -15.83 0.75
CA GLN A 169 21.74 -16.77 -0.37
C GLN A 169 22.31 -16.20 -1.69
N PRO A 170 23.65 -16.08 -1.81
CA PRO A 170 24.30 -15.51 -3.01
C PRO A 170 24.03 -16.31 -4.29
N GLN A 171 23.94 -17.64 -4.20
CA GLN A 171 23.69 -18.51 -5.37
C GLN A 171 22.22 -18.51 -5.85
N ALA A 172 21.26 -18.14 -5.00
CA ALA A 172 19.83 -18.27 -5.33
C ALA A 172 19.32 -17.18 -6.26
N SER A 173 20.05 -16.07 -6.36
CA SER A 173 19.52 -14.82 -6.91
C SER A 173 20.29 -14.31 -8.14
N GLN A 174 21.31 -15.05 -8.60
CA GLN A 174 22.31 -14.56 -9.56
C GLN A 174 22.93 -13.21 -9.17
N ILE A 175 22.91 -12.87 -7.87
CA ILE A 175 23.46 -11.65 -7.31
C ILE A 175 24.92 -11.92 -6.92
N THR A 176 25.82 -11.75 -7.88
CA THR A 176 27.26 -11.78 -7.62
C THR A 176 27.70 -10.43 -7.09
N PHE A 177 28.18 -10.36 -5.85
CA PHE A 177 28.86 -9.16 -5.33
C PHE A 177 30.20 -8.99 -6.04
N PRO A 178 30.59 -7.76 -6.46
CA PRO A 178 30.05 -6.45 -6.10
C PRO A 178 29.22 -5.74 -7.20
N ASP A 179 29.20 -6.25 -8.44
CA ASP A 179 28.74 -5.50 -9.61
C ASP A 179 27.21 -5.52 -9.83
N SER A 180 26.50 -6.48 -9.21
CA SER A 180 25.06 -6.69 -9.44
C SER A 180 24.12 -5.92 -8.49
N LEU A 181 24.58 -5.48 -7.31
CA LEU A 181 23.71 -4.79 -6.35
C LEU A 181 23.27 -3.39 -6.82
N PRO A 182 24.16 -2.52 -7.32
CA PRO A 182 23.76 -1.20 -7.81
C PRO A 182 22.79 -1.30 -8.99
N THR A 183 22.98 -2.28 -9.86
CA THR A 183 22.12 -2.50 -11.03
C THR A 183 20.73 -3.02 -10.63
N LEU A 184 20.65 -3.95 -9.67
CA LEU A 184 19.38 -4.42 -9.12
C LEU A 184 18.64 -3.31 -8.37
N PHE A 185 19.35 -2.49 -7.60
CA PHE A 185 18.75 -1.32 -6.95
C PHE A 185 18.13 -0.35 -7.97
N MET A 186 18.84 -0.08 -9.07
CA MET A 186 18.32 0.76 -10.14
C MET A 186 17.09 0.14 -10.82
N ASN A 187 17.13 -1.16 -11.11
CA ASN A 187 16.08 -1.86 -11.82
C ASN A 187 14.81 -2.10 -10.98
N TYR A 188 14.94 -2.37 -9.68
CA TYR A 188 13.81 -2.70 -8.80
C TYR A 188 13.27 -1.51 -8.00
N SER A 189 14.12 -0.51 -7.71
CA SER A 189 13.68 0.68 -6.98
C SER A 189 13.60 1.91 -7.85
N VAL A 190 14.71 2.37 -8.44
CA VAL A 190 14.75 3.72 -9.04
C VAL A 190 13.87 3.83 -10.28
N TRP A 191 13.99 2.90 -11.22
CA TRP A 191 13.19 2.94 -12.46
C TRP A 191 11.69 2.73 -12.19
N PRO A 192 11.26 1.72 -11.40
CA PRO A 192 9.85 1.53 -11.08
C PRO A 192 9.24 2.66 -10.26
N PHE A 193 10.03 3.27 -9.35
CA PHE A 193 9.54 4.30 -8.44
C PHE A 193 8.96 5.49 -9.18
N LEU A 194 9.63 5.96 -10.25
CA LEU A 194 9.16 7.08 -11.06
C LEU A 194 7.81 6.76 -11.71
N GLY A 195 7.64 5.56 -12.26
CA GLY A 195 6.36 5.13 -12.83
C GLY A 195 5.26 5.00 -11.78
N GLN A 196 5.61 4.56 -10.57
CA GLN A 196 4.65 4.41 -9.46
C GLN A 196 4.19 5.75 -8.89
N LEU A 197 4.97 6.84 -9.04
CA LEU A 197 4.48 8.18 -8.71
C LEU A 197 3.27 8.57 -9.58
N VAL A 198 3.29 8.23 -10.87
CA VAL A 198 2.14 8.43 -11.76
C VAL A 198 0.95 7.59 -11.29
N VAL A 199 1.19 6.34 -10.89
CA VAL A 199 0.15 5.47 -10.32
C VAL A 199 -0.44 6.05 -9.04
N ILE A 200 0.37 6.65 -8.16
CA ILE A 200 -0.12 7.34 -6.95
C ILE A 200 -1.09 8.46 -7.32
N CYS A 201 -0.77 9.29 -8.32
CA CYS A 201 -1.66 10.36 -8.75
C CYS A 201 -3.04 9.81 -9.15
N VAL A 202 -3.07 8.72 -9.92
CA VAL A 202 -4.32 8.05 -10.32
C VAL A 202 -5.06 7.51 -9.09
N VAL A 203 -4.37 6.82 -8.20
CA VAL A 203 -4.94 6.28 -6.95
C VAL A 203 -5.56 7.37 -6.09
N VAL A 204 -4.89 8.52 -5.95
CA VAL A 204 -5.38 9.64 -5.14
C VAL A 204 -6.65 10.25 -5.73
N ILE A 205 -6.71 10.44 -7.05
CA ILE A 205 -7.89 10.98 -7.73
C ILE A 205 -9.08 10.02 -7.54
N ILE A 206 -8.87 8.73 -7.80
CA ILE A 206 -9.90 7.70 -7.62
C ILE A 206 -10.33 7.66 -6.16
N ALA A 207 -9.39 7.59 -5.22
CA ALA A 207 -9.69 7.53 -3.80
C ALA A 207 -10.47 8.75 -3.31
N PHE A 208 -10.12 9.95 -3.79
CA PHE A 208 -10.82 11.18 -3.46
C PHE A 208 -12.26 11.16 -3.96
N PHE A 209 -12.48 10.75 -5.22
CA PHE A 209 -13.81 10.64 -5.82
C PHE A 209 -14.68 9.64 -5.08
N PHE A 210 -14.17 8.42 -4.84
CA PHE A 210 -14.91 7.37 -4.13
C PHE A 210 -15.19 7.75 -2.68
N ARG A 211 -14.25 8.42 -1.99
CA ARG A 211 -14.51 8.89 -0.63
C ARG A 211 -15.57 9.98 -0.58
N LYS A 212 -15.68 10.82 -1.61
CA LYS A 212 -16.79 11.77 -1.72
C LYS A 212 -18.12 11.07 -1.99
N LEU A 213 -18.14 10.01 -2.80
CA LEU A 213 -19.37 9.29 -3.14
C LEU A 213 -19.87 8.38 -2.00
N LEU A 214 -18.96 7.74 -1.26
CA LEU A 214 -19.30 6.73 -0.25
C LEU A 214 -19.52 7.31 1.15
N PHE A 215 -18.92 8.47 1.47
CA PHE A 215 -18.96 9.07 2.81
C PHE A 215 -19.69 10.43 2.84
N TYR A 216 -20.40 10.79 1.77
CA TYR A 216 -21.29 11.95 1.69
C TYR A 216 -22.65 11.48 1.17
#